data_AF-A0A3M0K4U8-F1
#
_entry.id   AF-A0A3M0K4U8-F1
#
_cell.length_a   1.000
_cell.length_b   1.000
_cell.length_c   1.000
_cell.angle_alpha   90.00
_cell.angle_beta   90.00
_cell.angle_gamma   90.00
#
_symmetry.space_group_name_H-M   'P 1'
#
loop_
_entity.id
_entity.type
_entity.pdbx_description
1 polymer ?
#
loop_
_entity_poly.entity_id
_entity_poly.type
_entity_poly.pdbx_seq_one_letter_code
_entity_poly.pdbx_strand_id
1 'polypeptide(L)'
;MCVRKREEKRREEKRREEREKKRREEREEEKRRREEKRREEKRRLLSHAQCIPEVFSSPSCLDEVLVPDPFSSGLFLGMKDSDGSMARKGDRKGERRRRRRRRRRRRRRRRRRRTRTRTRRRRREEEEEDEEEEEEEEEEEEEEEEEEEEEEEEEEEEDEEEEEEEEDEEDEEEEEEEGAEHHWKAF
;
A
#
# COMPACT_ATOMS: atom_id res chain seq x y z
N MET A 1 15.52 -8.99 -38.28
CA MET A 1 15.97 -9.24 -36.88
C MET A 1 14.81 -9.27 -35.87
N CYS A 2 13.55 -9.42 -36.30
CA CYS A 2 12.39 -9.08 -35.47
C CYS A 2 11.85 -10.22 -34.58
N VAL A 3 11.88 -11.48 -35.03
CA VAL A 3 11.25 -12.60 -34.30
C VAL A 3 11.94 -12.92 -32.95
N ARG A 4 13.28 -12.88 -32.91
CA ARG A 4 14.04 -13.22 -31.68
C ARG A 4 13.83 -12.22 -30.55
N LYS A 5 13.74 -10.92 -30.88
CA LYS A 5 13.49 -9.86 -29.88
C LYS A 5 12.09 -9.99 -29.28
N ARG A 6 11.07 -10.26 -30.11
CA ARG A 6 9.70 -10.50 -29.65
C ARG A 6 9.59 -11.72 -28.73
N GLU A 7 10.31 -12.80 -29.05
CA GLU A 7 10.35 -13.99 -28.19
C GLU A 7 11.06 -13.74 -26.85
N GLU A 8 12.09 -12.90 -26.84
CA GLU A 8 12.78 -12.50 -25.61
C GLU A 8 11.90 -11.61 -24.72
N LYS A 9 11.20 -10.60 -25.27
CA LYS A 9 10.22 -9.76 -24.56
C LYS A 9 9.15 -10.62 -23.87
N ARG A 10 8.53 -11.55 -24.61
CA ARG A 10 7.53 -12.51 -24.06
C ARG A 10 8.08 -13.37 -22.92
N ARG A 11 9.35 -13.77 -22.97
CA ARG A 11 9.99 -14.56 -21.90
C ARG A 11 10.28 -13.71 -20.65
N GLU A 12 10.63 -12.46 -20.84
CA GLU A 12 10.88 -11.51 -19.75
C GLU A 12 9.58 -11.13 -19.04
N GLU A 13 8.54 -10.82 -19.79
CA GLU A 13 7.19 -10.56 -19.32
C GLU A 13 6.65 -11.73 -18.48
N LYS A 14 6.75 -12.96 -19.00
CA LYS A 14 6.38 -14.17 -18.26
C LYS A 14 7.15 -14.33 -16.94
N ARG A 15 8.41 -13.88 -16.88
CA ARG A 15 9.19 -13.88 -15.63
C ARG A 15 8.74 -12.77 -14.67
N ARG A 16 8.29 -11.62 -15.17
CA ARG A 16 7.68 -10.54 -14.36
C ARG A 16 6.39 -11.05 -13.73
N GLU A 17 5.48 -11.62 -14.53
CA GLU A 17 4.24 -12.24 -14.06
C GLU A 17 4.48 -13.32 -12.99
N GLU A 18 5.45 -14.22 -13.21
CA GLU A 18 5.76 -15.29 -12.26
C GLU A 18 6.27 -14.72 -10.92
N ARG A 19 7.08 -13.66 -10.96
CA ARG A 19 7.56 -12.97 -9.75
C ARG A 19 6.43 -12.28 -9.00
N GLU A 20 5.52 -11.63 -9.70
CA GLU A 20 4.35 -10.97 -9.10
C GLU A 20 3.38 -11.97 -8.48
N LYS A 21 3.08 -13.05 -9.21
CA LYS A 21 2.28 -14.17 -8.69
C LYS A 21 2.90 -14.72 -7.41
N LYS A 22 4.22 -14.93 -7.39
CA LYS A 22 4.93 -15.37 -6.19
C LYS A 22 4.82 -14.37 -5.04
N ARG A 23 4.97 -13.06 -5.29
CA ARG A 23 4.77 -12.01 -4.28
C ARG A 23 3.35 -12.03 -3.72
N ARG A 24 2.33 -12.24 -4.55
CA ARG A 24 0.92 -12.36 -4.15
C ARG A 24 0.69 -13.59 -3.26
N GLU A 25 1.24 -14.74 -3.63
CA GLU A 25 1.19 -15.96 -2.84
C GLU A 25 1.88 -15.79 -1.47
N GLU A 26 3.07 -15.17 -1.42
CA GLU A 26 3.76 -14.87 -0.16
C GLU A 26 2.96 -13.93 0.75
N ARG A 27 2.32 -12.89 0.19
CA ARG A 27 1.43 -11.98 0.93
C ARG A 27 0.22 -12.73 1.53
N GLU A 28 -0.40 -13.62 0.76
CA GLU A 28 -1.52 -14.46 1.23
C GLU A 28 -1.08 -15.48 2.30
N GLU A 29 0.08 -16.11 2.14
CA GLU A 29 0.63 -17.00 3.16
C GLU A 29 0.91 -16.25 4.47
N GLU A 30 1.45 -15.03 4.40
CA GLU A 30 1.67 -14.21 5.58
C GLU A 30 0.35 -13.85 6.28
N LYS A 31 -0.70 -13.50 5.52
CA LYS A 31 -2.05 -13.27 6.07
C LYS A 31 -2.57 -14.51 6.81
N ARG A 32 -2.46 -15.70 6.21
CA ARG A 32 -2.86 -16.97 6.84
C ARG A 32 -2.09 -17.23 8.15
N ARG A 33 -0.76 -17.06 8.15
CA ARG A 33 0.07 -17.20 9.35
C ARG A 33 -0.32 -16.22 10.47
N ARG A 34 -0.67 -14.98 10.13
CA ARG A 34 -1.16 -13.98 11.10
C ARG A 34 -2.51 -14.38 11.67
N GLU A 35 -3.43 -14.85 10.84
CA GLU A 35 -4.74 -15.32 11.30
C GLU A 35 -4.63 -16.55 12.20
N GLU A 36 -3.80 -17.52 11.84
CA GLU A 36 -3.52 -18.71 12.65
C GLU A 36 -2.97 -18.33 14.04
N LYS A 37 -2.01 -17.40 14.10
CA LYS A 37 -1.51 -16.87 15.38
C LYS A 37 -2.62 -16.24 16.23
N ARG A 38 -3.55 -15.49 15.62
CA ARG A 38 -4.71 -14.93 16.34
C ARG A 38 -5.65 -16.02 16.84
N ARG A 39 -5.87 -17.08 16.05
CA ARG A 39 -6.65 -18.25 16.46
C ARG A 39 -5.99 -19.00 17.63
N GLU A 40 -4.67 -19.17 17.59
CA GLU A 40 -3.90 -19.80 18.66
C GLU A 40 -3.94 -18.95 19.94
N GLU A 41 -3.73 -17.64 19.85
CA GLU A 41 -3.84 -16.72 20.99
C GLU A 41 -5.25 -16.77 21.61
N LYS A 42 -6.29 -16.77 20.77
CA LYS A 42 -7.68 -16.94 21.23
C LYS A 42 -7.89 -18.28 21.95
N ARG A 43 -7.34 -19.38 21.42
CA ARG A 43 -7.37 -20.71 22.09
C ARG A 43 -6.65 -20.67 23.44
N ARG A 44 -5.49 -20.02 23.54
CA ARG A 44 -4.76 -19.86 24.81
C ARG A 44 -5.57 -19.08 25.84
N LEU A 45 -6.21 -17.98 25.44
CA LEU A 45 -7.06 -17.17 26.33
C LEU A 45 -8.28 -17.96 26.82
N LEU A 46 -8.93 -18.71 25.94
CA LEU A 46 -10.06 -19.58 26.29
C LEU A 46 -9.64 -20.69 27.27
N SER A 47 -8.50 -21.33 27.02
CA SER A 47 -7.93 -22.34 27.93
C SER A 47 -7.58 -21.74 29.30
N HIS A 48 -7.01 -20.53 29.33
CA HIS A 48 -6.71 -19.86 30.59
C HIS A 48 -7.98 -19.50 31.38
N ALA A 49 -9.03 -19.06 30.70
CA ALA A 49 -10.31 -18.75 31.34
C ALA A 49 -10.96 -19.98 31.99
N GLN A 50 -10.82 -21.16 31.40
CA GLN A 50 -11.32 -22.42 31.98
C GLN A 50 -10.49 -22.90 33.19
N CYS A 51 -9.20 -22.54 33.24
CA CYS A 51 -8.31 -22.89 34.36
C CYS A 51 -8.36 -21.89 35.53
N ILE A 52 -9.20 -20.86 35.50
CA ILE A 52 -9.42 -20.00 36.66
C ILE A 52 -10.14 -20.87 37.69
N PRO A 53 -9.47 -21.30 38.78
CA PRO A 53 -10.11 -22.13 39.77
C PRO A 53 -11.24 -21.30 40.40
N GLU A 54 -12.38 -21.92 40.70
CA GLU A 54 -13.53 -21.28 41.39
C GLU A 54 -13.21 -20.86 42.85
N VAL A 55 -11.94 -20.61 43.18
CA VAL A 55 -11.46 -20.21 44.51
C VAL A 55 -11.96 -18.83 44.96
N PHE A 56 -12.85 -18.19 44.19
CA PHE A 56 -13.52 -16.94 44.56
C PHE A 56 -15.04 -17.06 44.68
N SER A 57 -15.57 -18.28 44.86
CA SER A 57 -17.00 -18.51 45.15
C SER A 57 -17.22 -18.92 46.62
N SER A 58 -16.58 -18.22 47.55
CA SER A 58 -16.92 -18.29 48.99
C SER A 58 -17.31 -16.87 49.45
N PRO A 59 -18.60 -16.51 49.40
CA PRO A 59 -19.08 -15.16 49.75
C PRO A 59 -19.07 -14.84 51.26
N SER A 60 -18.27 -15.52 52.08
CA SER A 60 -18.37 -15.45 53.55
C SER A 60 -17.26 -14.68 54.26
N CYS A 61 -16.46 -13.84 53.58
CA CYS A 61 -15.40 -13.05 54.22
C CYS A 61 -15.35 -11.57 53.79
N LEU A 62 -16.53 -10.97 53.56
CA LEU A 62 -16.67 -9.50 53.61
C LEU A 62 -16.75 -9.07 55.08
N ASP A 63 -15.65 -9.24 55.81
CA ASP A 63 -15.46 -8.59 57.10
C ASP A 63 -14.87 -7.19 56.86
N GLU A 64 -15.58 -6.20 57.39
CA GLU A 64 -15.29 -4.77 57.50
C GLU A 64 -13.83 -4.33 57.25
N VAL A 65 -13.52 -3.86 56.03
CA VAL A 65 -12.35 -3.00 55.82
C VAL A 65 -12.80 -1.55 55.90
N LEU A 66 -12.81 -1.07 57.13
CA LEU A 66 -12.90 0.33 57.56
C LEU A 66 -12.13 1.25 56.60
N VAL A 67 -12.85 2.06 55.82
CA VAL A 67 -12.26 3.11 54.98
C VAL A 67 -11.81 4.25 55.90
N PRO A 68 -10.50 4.52 56.07
CA PRO A 68 -10.06 5.63 56.90
C PRO A 68 -10.36 6.94 56.18
N ASP A 69 -11.12 7.78 56.86
CA ASP A 69 -11.61 9.07 56.40
C ASP A 69 -10.44 10.07 56.23
N PRO A 70 -10.12 10.55 55.00
CA PRO A 70 -8.92 11.35 54.76
C PRO A 70 -9.03 12.82 55.22
N PHE A 71 -10.11 13.22 55.89
CA PHE A 71 -10.38 14.61 56.25
C PHE A 71 -10.30 14.97 57.74
N SER A 72 -10.01 14.01 58.63
CA SER A 72 -9.99 14.29 60.07
C SER A 72 -8.61 14.73 60.58
N SER A 73 -8.49 16.04 60.76
CA SER A 73 -7.75 16.73 61.84
C SER A 73 -6.21 16.76 61.79
N GLY A 74 -5.66 17.97 61.81
CA GLY A 74 -4.22 18.15 62.01
C GLY A 74 -3.67 19.52 61.67
N LEU A 75 -4.20 20.57 62.30
CA LEU A 75 -3.51 21.85 62.47
C LEU A 75 -2.11 21.60 63.03
N PHE A 76 -1.06 21.88 62.27
CA PHE A 76 0.28 22.11 62.82
C PHE A 76 0.88 23.36 62.17
N LEU A 77 0.41 24.51 62.67
CA LEU A 77 1.14 25.76 62.56
C LEU A 77 2.41 25.66 63.42
N GLY A 78 3.54 26.06 62.84
CA GLY A 78 4.70 26.50 63.60
C GLY A 78 5.92 25.61 63.46
N MET A 79 6.85 26.02 62.59
CA MET A 79 8.28 26.00 62.88
C MET A 79 8.99 26.86 61.82
N LYS A 80 9.22 28.11 62.22
CA LYS A 80 10.23 28.99 61.64
C LYS A 80 11.55 28.56 62.26
N ASP A 81 12.37 27.80 61.54
CA ASP A 81 13.78 27.64 61.86
C ASP A 81 14.61 28.03 60.64
N SER A 82 15.05 29.28 60.69
CA SER A 82 16.19 29.83 59.99
C SER A 82 17.47 29.05 60.35
N ASP A 83 18.33 28.90 59.34
CA ASP A 83 19.70 28.40 59.41
C ASP A 83 19.89 26.92 59.78
N GLY A 84 20.08 26.09 58.75
CA GLY A 84 20.49 24.71 58.96
C GLY A 84 20.56 23.94 57.66
N SER A 85 21.73 23.97 57.04
CA SER A 85 22.15 23.17 55.90
C SER A 85 22.12 21.65 56.19
N MET A 86 20.96 21.09 56.53
CA MET A 86 20.67 19.66 56.54
C MET A 86 20.56 19.19 55.09
N ALA A 87 21.70 19.21 54.40
CA ALA A 87 21.87 18.70 53.05
C ALA A 87 21.29 17.29 52.99
N ARG A 88 20.20 17.18 52.23
CA ARG A 88 19.30 16.04 52.08
C ARG A 88 20.05 14.79 51.58
N LYS A 89 20.75 14.09 52.48
CA LYS A 89 21.44 12.83 52.15
C LYS A 89 20.46 11.69 51.82
N GLY A 90 19.15 11.88 52.02
CA GLY A 90 18.09 10.91 51.67
C GLY A 90 17.55 10.97 50.23
N ASP A 91 17.81 12.03 49.45
CA ASP A 91 17.15 12.22 48.14
C ASP A 91 17.83 11.48 46.96
N ARG A 92 18.97 10.82 47.18
CA ARG A 92 19.68 10.08 46.11
C ARG A 92 18.81 8.98 45.47
N LYS A 93 17.93 8.35 46.25
CA LYS A 93 16.98 7.34 45.75
C LYS A 93 15.89 7.98 44.87
N GLY A 94 15.39 9.16 45.28
CA GLY A 94 14.44 9.97 44.51
C GLY A 94 15.03 10.48 43.20
N GLU A 95 16.27 10.98 43.22
CA GLU A 95 16.97 11.46 42.04
C GLU A 95 17.24 10.33 41.03
N ARG A 96 17.68 9.14 41.50
CA ARG A 96 17.85 7.96 40.65
C ARG A 96 16.53 7.55 39.98
N ARG A 97 15.42 7.57 40.71
CA ARG A 97 14.07 7.29 40.17
C ARG A 97 13.66 8.35 39.14
N ARG A 98 13.89 9.64 39.42
CA ARG A 98 13.62 10.76 38.50
C ARG A 98 14.45 10.66 37.22
N ARG A 99 15.75 10.34 37.32
CA ARG A 99 16.67 10.12 36.18
C ARG A 99 16.23 8.93 35.33
N ARG A 100 15.83 7.80 35.95
CA ARG A 100 15.25 6.64 35.25
C ARG A 100 13.95 7.01 34.51
N ARG A 101 13.04 7.74 35.14
CA ARG A 101 11.78 8.21 34.52
C ARG A 101 12.05 9.13 33.33
N ARG A 102 12.98 10.08 33.45
CA ARG A 102 13.44 10.96 32.35
C ARG A 102 14.03 10.16 31.20
N ARG A 103 14.90 9.17 31.46
CA ARG A 103 15.47 8.27 30.43
C ARG A 103 14.39 7.46 29.71
N ARG A 104 13.43 6.88 30.44
CA ARG A 104 12.29 6.15 29.85
C ARG A 104 11.44 7.06 28.94
N ARG A 105 11.10 8.28 29.40
CA ARG A 105 10.38 9.28 28.58
C ARG A 105 11.14 9.65 27.31
N ARG A 106 12.45 9.91 27.38
CA ARG A 106 13.30 10.18 26.21
C ARG A 106 13.32 9.02 25.23
N ARG A 107 13.46 7.77 25.71
CA ARG A 107 13.40 6.56 24.85
C ARG A 107 12.05 6.43 24.15
N ARG A 108 10.93 6.63 24.86
CA ARG A 108 9.58 6.58 24.29
C ARG A 108 9.38 7.65 23.20
N ARG A 109 9.84 8.89 23.44
CA ARG A 109 9.80 9.97 22.43
C ARG A 109 10.63 9.63 21.18
N ARG A 110 11.85 9.08 21.35
CA ARG A 110 12.70 8.65 20.22
C ARG A 110 12.04 7.53 19.41
N ARG A 111 11.45 6.53 20.07
CA ARG A 111 10.69 5.46 19.39
C ARG A 111 9.52 6.02 18.57
N ARG A 112 8.70 6.88 19.18
CA ARG A 112 7.57 7.54 18.48
C ARG A 112 8.02 8.34 17.25
N ARG A 113 9.11 9.11 17.36
CA ARG A 113 9.68 9.84 16.21
C ARG A 113 10.11 8.88 15.10
N ARG A 114 10.85 7.81 15.42
CA ARG A 114 11.26 6.80 14.42
C ARG A 114 10.07 6.15 13.73
N THR A 115 9.03 5.77 14.48
CA THR A 115 7.80 5.20 13.89
C THR A 115 7.15 6.21 12.95
N ARG A 116 6.97 7.46 13.37
CA ARG A 116 6.37 8.52 12.53
C ARG A 116 7.16 8.77 11.25
N THR A 117 8.50 8.81 11.32
CA THR A 117 9.35 8.97 10.13
C THR A 117 9.23 7.78 9.19
N ARG A 118 9.17 6.54 9.71
CA ARG A 118 8.96 5.35 8.88
C ARG A 118 7.59 5.34 8.20
N THR A 119 6.53 5.69 8.92
CA THR A 119 5.17 5.77 8.34
C THR A 119 5.09 6.85 7.27
N ARG A 120 5.71 8.02 7.50
CA ARG A 120 5.75 9.09 6.48
C ARG A 120 6.55 8.68 5.24
N ARG A 121 7.66 7.96 5.44
CA ARG A 121 8.47 7.45 4.32
C ARG A 121 7.68 6.43 3.50
N ARG A 122 7.02 5.47 4.14
CA ARG A 122 6.16 4.51 3.44
C ARG A 122 5.05 5.18 2.65
N ARG A 123 4.35 6.14 3.27
CA ARG A 123 3.30 6.88 2.57
C ARG A 123 3.82 7.63 1.35
N ARG A 124 5.03 8.17 1.41
CA ARG A 124 5.67 8.82 0.26
C ARG A 124 6.09 7.80 -0.80
N GLU A 125 6.61 6.64 -0.39
CA GLU A 125 6.93 5.54 -1.32
C GLU A 125 5.65 5.00 -1.99
N GLU A 126 4.51 4.96 -1.27
CA GLU A 126 3.19 4.61 -1.83
C GLU A 126 2.68 5.72 -2.77
N GLU A 127 2.79 7.01 -2.39
CA GLU A 127 2.43 8.14 -3.27
C GLU A 127 3.31 8.22 -4.54
N GLU A 128 4.60 7.88 -4.46
CA GLU A 128 5.51 7.79 -5.64
C GLU A 128 5.20 6.55 -6.50
N GLU A 129 4.73 5.44 -5.92
CA GLU A 129 4.31 4.24 -6.68
C GLU A 129 2.97 4.47 -7.41
N ASP A 130 2.02 5.18 -6.77
CA ASP A 130 0.76 5.58 -7.41
C ASP A 130 1.01 6.61 -8.54
N GLU A 131 1.94 7.57 -8.37
CA GLU A 131 2.32 8.52 -9.44
C GLU A 131 3.00 7.82 -10.63
N GLU A 132 3.84 6.80 -10.41
CA GLU A 132 4.44 6.01 -11.49
C GLU A 132 3.38 5.14 -12.22
N GLU A 133 2.35 4.65 -11.54
CA GLU A 133 1.26 3.86 -12.15
C GLU A 133 0.33 4.75 -13.00
N GLU A 134 0.04 5.99 -12.56
CA GLU A 134 -0.71 6.97 -13.37
C GLU A 134 0.08 7.40 -14.64
N GLU A 135 1.41 7.55 -14.56
CA GLU A 135 2.24 7.90 -15.73
C GLU A 135 2.37 6.73 -16.73
N GLU A 136 2.38 5.46 -16.25
CA GLU A 136 2.36 4.27 -17.12
C GLU A 136 0.98 4.07 -17.80
N GLU A 137 -0.14 4.43 -17.14
CA GLU A 137 -1.49 4.45 -17.76
C GLU A 137 -1.63 5.57 -18.82
N GLU A 138 -1.10 6.78 -18.59
CA GLU A 138 -1.11 7.84 -19.61
C GLU A 138 -0.25 7.49 -20.84
N GLU A 139 0.90 6.82 -20.69
CA GLU A 139 1.70 6.34 -21.84
C GLU A 139 0.98 5.23 -22.63
N GLU A 140 0.22 4.33 -21.97
CA GLU A 140 -0.58 3.31 -22.68
C GLU A 140 -1.77 3.93 -23.45
N GLU A 141 -2.44 4.97 -22.91
CA GLU A 141 -3.49 5.69 -23.66
C GLU A 141 -2.93 6.46 -24.87
N GLU A 142 -1.74 7.07 -24.78
CA GLU A 142 -1.10 7.70 -25.95
C GLU A 142 -0.66 6.68 -27.01
N GLU A 143 -0.17 5.49 -26.64
CA GLU A 143 0.14 4.41 -27.61
C GLU A 143 -1.13 3.87 -28.29
N GLU A 144 -2.27 3.76 -27.59
CA GLU A 144 -3.55 3.35 -28.20
C GLU A 144 -4.11 4.43 -29.18
N GLU A 145 -4.00 5.73 -28.86
CA GLU A 145 -4.39 6.80 -29.80
C GLU A 145 -3.50 6.83 -31.05
N GLU A 146 -2.18 6.60 -30.94
CA GLU A 146 -1.30 6.50 -32.13
C GLU A 146 -1.61 5.26 -32.99
N GLU A 147 -1.95 4.10 -32.40
CA GLU A 147 -2.38 2.91 -33.17
C GLU A 147 -3.73 3.14 -33.88
N GLU A 148 -4.69 3.86 -33.27
CA GLU A 148 -5.96 4.21 -33.95
C GLU A 148 -5.74 5.21 -35.11
N GLU A 149 -4.85 6.21 -34.98
CA GLU A 149 -4.51 7.12 -36.10
C GLU A 149 -3.81 6.38 -37.25
N GLU A 150 -2.90 5.42 -36.97
CA GLU A 150 -2.27 4.60 -38.02
C GLU A 150 -3.28 3.68 -38.73
N GLU A 151 -4.27 3.11 -38.03
CA GLU A 151 -5.34 2.31 -38.66
C GLU A 151 -6.27 3.18 -39.53
N GLU A 152 -6.62 4.42 -39.12
CA GLU A 152 -7.40 5.34 -39.96
C GLU A 152 -6.63 5.79 -41.22
N GLU A 153 -5.31 6.04 -41.14
CA GLU A 153 -4.49 6.35 -42.32
C GLU A 153 -4.37 5.15 -43.30
N GLU A 154 -4.24 3.91 -42.79
CA GLU A 154 -4.24 2.72 -43.66
C GLU A 154 -5.61 2.49 -44.34
N GLU A 155 -6.74 2.75 -43.66
CA GLU A 155 -8.08 2.67 -44.28
C GLU A 155 -8.28 3.76 -45.36
N GLU A 156 -7.79 5.00 -45.16
CA GLU A 156 -7.85 6.05 -46.20
C GLU A 156 -6.97 5.73 -47.42
N GLU A 157 -5.76 5.15 -47.24
CA GLU A 157 -4.93 4.71 -48.38
C GLU A 157 -5.58 3.56 -49.17
N GLU A 158 -6.26 2.61 -48.50
CA GLU A 158 -6.94 1.49 -49.19
C GLU A 158 -8.17 1.97 -50.00
N ASP A 159 -8.94 2.94 -49.49
CA ASP A 159 -10.05 3.57 -50.23
C ASP A 159 -9.54 4.40 -51.43
N GLU A 160 -8.42 5.12 -51.31
CA GLU A 160 -7.80 5.86 -52.44
C GLU A 160 -7.28 4.90 -53.54
N GLU A 161 -6.70 3.75 -53.18
CA GLU A 161 -6.28 2.74 -54.17
C GLU A 161 -7.49 2.09 -54.88
N GLU A 162 -8.61 1.85 -54.18
CA GLU A 162 -9.82 1.29 -54.79
C GLU A 162 -10.51 2.30 -55.74
N GLU A 163 -10.53 3.60 -55.42
CA GLU A 163 -10.99 4.65 -56.35
C GLU A 163 -10.10 4.77 -57.60
N GLU A 164 -8.77 4.64 -57.47
CA GLU A 164 -7.84 4.71 -58.62
C GLU A 164 -7.98 3.48 -59.54
N GLU A 165 -8.23 2.28 -59.00
CA GLU A 165 -8.55 1.08 -59.81
C GLU A 165 -9.90 1.20 -60.54
N GLU A 166 -10.95 1.76 -59.92
CA GLU A 166 -12.24 1.99 -60.61
C GLU A 166 -12.11 3.01 -61.76
N GLU A 167 -11.30 4.07 -61.60
CA GLU A 167 -11.09 5.07 -62.66
C GLU A 167 -10.32 4.48 -63.86
N ASP A 168 -9.33 3.61 -63.63
CA ASP A 168 -8.57 2.93 -64.69
C ASP A 168 -9.44 1.88 -65.43
N GLU A 169 -10.34 1.18 -64.73
CA GLU A 169 -11.32 0.26 -65.36
C GLU A 169 -12.34 1.02 -66.24
N GLU A 170 -12.83 2.19 -65.82
CA GLU A 170 -13.72 3.02 -66.64
C GLU A 170 -13.04 3.53 -67.93
N ASP A 171 -11.76 3.95 -67.87
CA ASP A 171 -11.00 4.43 -69.02
C ASP A 171 -10.69 3.28 -70.02
N GLU A 172 -10.41 2.07 -69.53
CA GLU A 172 -10.28 0.87 -70.38
C GLU A 172 -11.59 0.49 -71.09
N GLU A 173 -12.74 0.58 -70.42
CA GLU A 173 -14.06 0.34 -71.05
C GLU A 173 -14.38 1.39 -72.13
N GLU A 174 -14.07 2.68 -71.89
CA GLU A 174 -14.29 3.75 -72.87
C GLU A 174 -13.39 3.57 -74.12
N GLU A 175 -12.12 3.20 -73.95
CA GLU A 175 -11.23 2.86 -75.08
C GLU A 175 -11.74 1.65 -75.89
N GLU A 176 -12.28 0.62 -75.24
CA GLU A 176 -12.83 -0.56 -75.93
C GLU A 176 -14.10 -0.22 -76.72
N GLU A 177 -14.99 0.64 -76.18
CA GLU A 177 -16.19 1.09 -76.87
C GLU A 177 -15.85 1.97 -78.09
N GLU A 178 -14.92 2.92 -77.97
CA GLU A 178 -14.45 3.73 -79.10
C GLU A 178 -13.80 2.88 -80.19
N GLY A 179 -12.97 1.91 -79.79
CA GLY A 179 -12.32 0.96 -80.68
C GLY A 179 -13.33 0.10 -81.46
N ALA A 180 -14.38 -0.38 -80.80
CA ALA A 180 -15.47 -1.12 -81.42
C ALA A 180 -16.24 -0.26 -82.43
N GLU A 181 -16.57 0.99 -82.08
CA GLU A 181 -17.31 1.90 -82.95
C GLU A 181 -16.53 2.23 -84.24
N HIS A 182 -15.21 2.42 -84.12
CA HIS A 182 -14.30 2.61 -85.24
C HIS A 182 -14.22 1.39 -86.16
N HIS A 183 -14.20 0.18 -85.59
CA HIS A 183 -14.17 -1.07 -86.36
C HIS A 183 -15.44 -1.24 -87.22
N TRP A 184 -16.62 -0.96 -86.67
CA TRP A 184 -17.89 -1.06 -87.40
C TRP A 184 -18.02 -0.05 -88.55
N LYS A 185 -17.47 1.16 -88.42
CA LYS A 185 -17.49 2.17 -89.49
C LYS A 185 -16.60 1.83 -90.69
N ALA A 186 -15.65 0.90 -90.53
CA ALA A 186 -14.72 0.50 -91.59
C ALA A 186 -15.26 -0.61 -92.52
N PHE A 187 -16.37 -1.24 -92.18
CA PHE A 187 -16.98 -2.35 -92.93
C PHE A 187 -18.16 -1.88 -93.80
#